data_AF-A0A7C6SR71-F1
#
_entry.id   AF-A0A7C6SR71-F1
#
_cell.length_a   1.000
_cell.length_b   1.000
_cell.length_c   1.000
_cell.angle_alpha   90.00
_cell.angle_beta   90.00
_cell.angle_gamma   90.00
#
_symmetry.space_group_name_H-M   'P 1'
#
loop_
_entity.id
_entity.type
_entity.pdbx_description
1 polymer ?
#
loop_
_entity_poly.entity_id
_entity_poly.type
_entity_poly.pdbx_seq_one_letter_code
_entity_poly.pdbx_strand_id
1 'polypeptide(L)'
;MRDTYRFSYAFDTGDMDTETVYAFTQAVQSRIANAFQTAYPDRPVALSMDHLTLTKADFNAVYGGLLFVAVFLGLVFIMAMVLIIYYKQVSEGYEDQQRFAILRQVGMSDQEIRRSIRSQVVLVFLLPLAVAGLHTLMAFNIVRYVLYIMALQDTYLYAWTSIGTFLVFAVFYLLVYMKTAQTYYKIVRPGVS
;
A
#
# COMPACT_ATOMS: atom_id res chain seq x y z
N MET A 1 30.33 36.56 3.63
CA MET A 1 28.96 36.08 3.93
C MET A 1 28.03 37.27 3.78
N ARG A 2 26.97 37.18 2.97
CA ARG A 2 25.92 38.21 2.94
C ARG A 2 24.89 37.85 4.00
N ASP A 3 24.52 38.79 4.86
CA ASP A 3 23.49 38.57 5.89
C ASP A 3 22.12 38.45 5.23
N THR A 4 21.45 37.32 5.45
CA THR A 4 20.09 37.07 4.96
C THR A 4 19.10 37.36 6.08
N TYR A 5 18.20 38.31 5.87
CA TYR A 5 17.15 38.64 6.84
C TYR A 5 15.85 37.92 6.45
N ARG A 6 15.16 37.33 7.43
CA ARG A 6 13.86 36.68 7.25
C ARG A 6 12.79 37.40 8.07
N PHE A 7 11.71 37.79 7.42
CA PHE A 7 10.53 38.37 8.05
C PHE A 7 9.34 37.44 7.78
N SER A 8 8.46 37.27 8.78
CA SER A 8 7.22 36.50 8.65
C SER A 8 6.06 37.30 9.24
N TYR A 9 4.95 37.36 8.52
CA TYR A 9 3.72 37.99 8.98
C TYR A 9 2.55 37.05 8.69
N ALA A 10 1.62 36.96 9.64
CA ALA A 10 0.41 36.16 9.53
C ALA A 10 -0.79 36.98 9.99
N PHE A 11 -1.91 36.86 9.29
CA PHE A 11 -3.16 37.54 9.62
C PHE A 11 -4.33 36.65 9.21
N ASP A 12 -5.45 36.82 9.89
CA ASP A 12 -6.68 36.10 9.59
C ASP A 12 -7.40 36.77 8.41
N THR A 13 -7.75 35.96 7.41
CA THR A 13 -8.52 36.36 6.22
C THR A 13 -10.00 36.08 6.37
N GLY A 14 -10.45 35.47 7.47
CA GLY A 14 -11.80 34.95 7.64
C GLY A 14 -12.10 33.77 6.72
N ASP A 15 -13.38 33.43 6.62
CA ASP A 15 -13.87 32.26 5.88
C ASP A 15 -14.02 32.52 4.37
N MET A 16 -12.92 32.88 3.72
CA MET A 16 -12.86 32.97 2.26
C MET A 16 -12.88 31.56 1.63
N ASP A 17 -13.57 31.40 0.51
CA ASP A 17 -13.56 30.18 -0.29
C ASP A 17 -12.21 30.00 -1.01
N THR A 18 -11.94 28.76 -1.48
CA THR A 18 -10.66 28.39 -2.09
C THR A 18 -10.31 29.25 -3.30
N GLU A 19 -11.28 29.63 -4.14
CA GLU A 19 -11.03 30.43 -5.34
C GLU A 19 -10.65 31.87 -4.98
N THR A 20 -11.39 32.48 -4.06
CA THR A 20 -11.07 33.82 -3.55
C THR A 20 -9.71 33.85 -2.86
N VAL A 21 -9.39 32.84 -2.05
CA VAL A 21 -8.08 32.72 -1.41
C VAL A 21 -6.96 32.63 -2.45
N TYR A 22 -7.14 31.82 -3.51
CA TYR A 22 -6.15 31.67 -4.56
C TYR A 22 -5.90 32.99 -5.31
N ALA A 23 -6.98 33.71 -5.65
CA ALA A 23 -6.87 35.02 -6.28
C ALA A 23 -6.19 36.05 -5.34
N PHE A 24 -6.54 36.03 -4.06
CA PHE A 24 -5.95 36.88 -3.04
C PHE A 24 -4.44 36.64 -2.88
N THR A 25 -4.02 35.39 -2.70
CA THR A 25 -2.60 35.05 -2.49
C THR A 25 -1.76 35.45 -3.70
N GLN A 26 -2.23 35.22 -4.93
CA GLN A 26 -1.55 35.68 -6.15
C GLN A 26 -1.47 37.20 -6.25
N ALA A 27 -2.57 37.90 -5.95
CA ALA A 27 -2.61 39.36 -5.99
C ALA A 27 -1.65 39.98 -4.96
N VAL A 28 -1.60 39.43 -3.75
CA VAL A 28 -0.68 39.91 -2.71
C VAL A 28 0.76 39.58 -3.06
N GLN A 29 1.05 38.35 -3.48
CA GLN A 29 2.42 37.93 -3.84
C GLN A 29 3.00 38.80 -4.95
N SER A 30 2.23 39.06 -6.01
CA SER A 30 2.67 39.92 -7.13
C SER A 30 2.89 41.37 -6.70
N ARG A 31 1.99 41.95 -5.88
CA ARG A 31 2.14 43.31 -5.36
C ARG A 31 3.38 43.46 -4.48
N ILE A 32 3.60 42.52 -3.57
CA ILE A 32 4.77 42.54 -2.69
C ILE A 32 6.05 42.34 -3.50
N ALA A 33 6.09 41.37 -4.41
CA ALA A 33 7.25 41.13 -5.29
C ALA A 33 7.63 42.40 -6.07
N ASN A 34 6.65 43.05 -6.69
CA ASN A 34 6.88 44.28 -7.46
C ASN A 34 7.34 45.45 -6.59
N ALA A 35 6.75 45.62 -5.41
CA ALA A 35 7.13 46.69 -4.47
C ALA A 35 8.58 46.52 -3.99
N PHE A 36 9.00 45.29 -3.65
CA PHE A 36 10.38 45.00 -3.25
C PHE A 36 11.38 45.20 -4.40
N GLN A 37 11.06 44.70 -5.59
CA GLN A 37 11.93 44.86 -6.76
C GLN A 37 12.13 46.33 -7.13
N THR A 38 11.11 47.17 -6.93
CA THR A 38 11.18 48.61 -7.22
C THR A 38 11.98 49.37 -6.15
N ALA A 39 11.77 49.04 -4.87
CA ALA A 39 12.47 49.70 -3.77
C ALA A 39 13.95 49.25 -3.66
N TYR A 40 14.25 48.01 -4.04
CA TYR A 40 15.58 47.42 -3.90
C TYR A 40 15.96 46.56 -5.13
N PRO A 41 16.25 47.18 -6.28
CA PRO A 41 16.49 46.47 -7.54
C PRO A 41 17.66 45.48 -7.49
N ASP A 42 18.69 45.79 -6.70
CA ASP A 42 19.91 44.96 -6.57
C ASP A 42 19.85 43.91 -5.44
N ARG A 43 18.70 43.79 -4.75
CA ARG A 43 18.54 42.84 -3.65
C ARG A 43 17.50 41.78 -4.01
N PRO A 44 17.93 40.52 -4.29
CA PRO A 44 16.98 39.46 -4.55
C PRO A 44 16.15 39.17 -3.29
N VAL A 45 14.84 39.10 -3.46
CA VAL A 45 13.88 38.78 -2.39
C VAL A 45 13.19 37.47 -2.73
N ALA A 46 13.24 36.51 -1.81
CA ALA A 46 12.42 35.30 -1.88
C ALA A 46 11.15 35.53 -1.07
N LEU A 47 9.99 35.37 -1.72
CA LEU A 47 8.69 35.46 -1.09
C LEU A 47 8.03 34.08 -1.09
N SER A 48 7.62 33.63 0.08
CA SER A 48 6.78 32.45 0.28
C SER A 48 5.48 32.88 0.94
N MET A 49 4.35 32.49 0.38
CA MET A 49 3.03 32.74 0.97
C MET A 49 2.29 31.42 1.03
N ASP A 50 1.85 31.04 2.24
CA ASP A 50 1.06 29.85 2.48
C ASP A 50 -0.31 30.27 3.03
N HIS A 51 -1.36 29.56 2.63
CA HIS A 51 -2.71 29.80 3.12
C HIS A 51 -3.38 28.48 3.49
N LEU A 52 -3.93 28.41 4.71
CA LEU A 52 -4.49 27.18 5.27
C LEU A 52 -5.55 26.54 4.36
N THR A 53 -6.46 27.34 3.79
CA THR A 53 -7.48 26.84 2.85
C THR A 53 -6.88 26.18 1.60
N LEU A 54 -5.84 26.77 0.99
CA LEU A 54 -5.17 26.18 -0.17
C LEU A 54 -4.40 24.92 0.23
N THR A 55 -3.64 24.98 1.33
CA THR A 55 -2.90 23.83 1.84
C THR A 55 -3.83 22.65 2.15
N LYS A 56 -5.02 22.90 2.73
CA LYS A 56 -6.03 21.86 2.97
C LYS A 56 -6.60 21.30 1.66
N ALA A 57 -6.87 22.15 0.69
CA ALA A 57 -7.38 21.72 -0.62
C ALA A 57 -6.34 20.83 -1.35
N ASP A 58 -5.08 21.27 -1.40
CA ASP A 58 -3.97 20.52 -2.00
C ASP A 58 -3.73 19.19 -1.27
N PHE A 59 -3.76 19.20 0.07
CA PHE A 59 -3.65 17.99 0.88
C PHE A 59 -4.78 17.01 0.52
N ASN A 60 -6.03 17.45 0.53
CA ASN A 60 -7.16 16.58 0.21
C ASN A 60 -7.09 16.04 -1.22
N ALA A 61 -6.67 16.86 -2.20
CA ALA A 61 -6.54 16.44 -3.58
C ALA A 61 -5.47 15.35 -3.75
N VAL A 62 -4.26 15.57 -3.22
CA VAL A 62 -3.13 14.64 -3.38
C VAL A 62 -3.35 13.37 -2.56
N TYR A 63 -3.62 13.49 -1.26
CA TYR A 63 -3.74 12.33 -0.37
C TYR A 63 -5.05 11.57 -0.59
N GLY A 64 -6.15 12.27 -0.92
CA GLY A 64 -7.42 11.64 -1.28
C GLY A 64 -7.31 10.82 -2.56
N GLY A 65 -6.65 11.36 -3.59
CA GLY A 65 -6.38 10.63 -4.83
C GLY A 65 -5.51 9.39 -4.60
N LEU A 66 -4.42 9.53 -3.83
CA LEU A 66 -3.54 8.40 -3.48
C LEU A 66 -4.27 7.33 -2.67
N LEU A 67 -5.11 7.72 -1.70
CA LEU A 67 -5.90 6.79 -0.90
C LEU A 67 -6.90 6.02 -1.75
N PHE A 68 -7.59 6.70 -2.69
CA PHE A 68 -8.48 6.05 -3.64
C PHE A 68 -7.74 5.00 -4.48
N VAL A 69 -6.61 5.37 -5.08
CA VAL A 69 -5.80 4.45 -5.90
C VAL A 69 -5.29 3.27 -5.07
N ALA A 70 -4.78 3.53 -3.86
CA ALA A 70 -4.27 2.49 -2.98
C ALA A 70 -5.35 1.48 -2.58
N VAL A 71 -6.54 1.95 -2.19
CA VAL A 71 -7.67 1.07 -1.83
C VAL A 71 -8.17 0.31 -3.05
N PHE A 72 -8.38 0.99 -4.18
CA PHE A 72 -8.87 0.36 -5.40
C PHE A 72 -7.91 -0.74 -5.89
N LEU A 73 -6.62 -0.41 -6.02
CA LEU A 73 -5.61 -1.36 -6.46
C LEU A 73 -5.42 -2.49 -5.43
N GLY A 74 -5.48 -2.18 -4.14
CA GLY A 74 -5.45 -3.16 -3.06
C GLY A 74 -6.58 -4.18 -3.16
N LEU A 75 -7.82 -3.73 -3.43
CA LEU A 75 -8.96 -4.62 -3.64
C LEU A 75 -8.78 -5.52 -4.86
N VAL A 76 -8.31 -4.95 -5.98
CA VAL A 76 -8.03 -5.72 -7.21
C VAL A 76 -6.97 -6.80 -6.94
N PHE A 77 -5.89 -6.48 -6.24
CA PHE A 77 -4.87 -7.47 -5.90
C PHE A 77 -5.34 -8.52 -4.90
N ILE A 78 -6.17 -8.15 -3.93
CA ILE A 78 -6.80 -9.11 -3.02
C ILE A 78 -7.69 -10.09 -3.81
N MET A 79 -8.51 -9.59 -4.72
CA MET A 79 -9.35 -10.44 -5.58
C MET A 79 -8.49 -11.36 -6.46
N ALA A 80 -7.45 -10.81 -7.10
CA ALA A 80 -6.52 -11.60 -7.91
C ALA A 80 -5.82 -12.68 -7.08
N MET A 81 -5.36 -12.36 -5.87
CA MET A 81 -4.75 -13.30 -4.94
C MET A 81 -5.71 -14.45 -4.59
N VAL A 82 -6.96 -14.13 -4.25
CA VAL A 82 -7.99 -15.13 -3.95
C VAL A 82 -8.22 -16.06 -5.15
N LEU A 83 -8.35 -15.49 -6.35
CA LEU A 83 -8.56 -16.26 -7.58
C LEU A 83 -7.38 -17.18 -7.88
N ILE A 84 -6.14 -16.68 -7.75
CA ILE A 84 -4.93 -17.47 -7.99
C ILE A 84 -4.84 -18.64 -7.02
N ILE A 85 -5.05 -18.39 -5.72
CA ILE A 85 -5.02 -19.45 -4.69
C ILE A 85 -6.12 -20.48 -4.96
N TYR A 86 -7.34 -20.02 -5.21
CA TYR A 86 -8.47 -20.91 -5.48
C TYR A 86 -8.22 -21.80 -6.71
N TYR A 87 -7.80 -21.20 -7.83
CA TYR A 87 -7.54 -21.94 -9.06
C TYR A 87 -6.44 -22.98 -8.85
N LYS A 88 -5.36 -22.60 -8.16
CA LYS A 88 -4.25 -23.51 -7.86
C LYS A 88 -4.69 -24.69 -6.99
N GLN A 89 -5.48 -24.44 -5.94
CA GLN A 89 -6.02 -25.49 -5.08
C GLN A 89 -6.94 -26.44 -5.86
N VAL A 90 -7.77 -25.92 -6.77
CA VAL A 90 -8.64 -26.73 -7.62
C VAL A 90 -7.83 -27.57 -8.61
N SER A 91 -6.87 -26.95 -9.31
CA SER A 91 -6.06 -27.66 -10.31
C SER A 91 -5.20 -28.76 -9.68
N GLU A 92 -4.49 -28.44 -8.58
CA GLU A 92 -3.70 -29.43 -7.84
C GLU A 92 -4.61 -30.53 -7.27
N GLY A 93 -5.80 -30.19 -6.78
CA GLY A 93 -6.75 -31.17 -6.24
C GLY A 93 -7.17 -32.24 -7.26
N TYR A 94 -7.42 -31.86 -8.51
CA TYR A 94 -7.79 -32.81 -9.58
C TYR A 94 -6.59 -33.66 -10.04
N GLU A 95 -5.41 -33.05 -10.18
CA GLU A 95 -4.19 -33.76 -10.58
C GLU A 95 -3.79 -34.81 -9.52
N ASP A 96 -3.80 -34.41 -8.26
CA ASP A 96 -3.43 -35.25 -7.13
C ASP A 96 -4.44 -36.40 -6.92
N GLN A 97 -5.74 -36.18 -7.17
CA GLN A 97 -6.75 -37.23 -7.11
C GLN A 97 -6.40 -38.42 -8.03
N GLN A 98 -6.01 -38.14 -9.28
CA GLN A 98 -5.60 -39.17 -10.23
C GLN A 98 -4.30 -39.86 -9.78
N ARG A 99 -3.33 -39.06 -9.33
CA ARG A 99 -2.03 -39.56 -8.88
C ARG A 99 -2.14 -40.49 -7.66
N PHE A 100 -3.05 -40.22 -6.71
CA PHE A 100 -3.26 -41.11 -5.56
C PHE A 100 -3.93 -42.41 -5.91
N ALA A 101 -4.82 -42.42 -6.91
CA ALA A 101 -5.38 -43.67 -7.41
C ALA A 101 -4.27 -44.61 -7.90
N ILE A 102 -3.25 -44.07 -8.58
CA ILE A 102 -2.07 -44.82 -9.03
C ILE A 102 -1.19 -45.24 -7.84
N LEU A 103 -0.86 -44.32 -6.93
CA LEU A 103 0.02 -44.62 -5.78
C LEU A 103 -0.55 -45.71 -4.85
N ARG A 104 -1.87 -45.79 -4.72
CA ARG A 104 -2.53 -46.90 -4.01
C ARG A 104 -2.31 -48.25 -4.66
N GLN A 105 -2.29 -48.31 -6.01
CA GLN A 105 -2.08 -49.57 -6.75
C GLN A 105 -0.65 -50.11 -6.58
N VAL A 106 0.33 -49.23 -6.34
CA VAL A 106 1.72 -49.61 -6.05
C VAL A 106 2.02 -49.77 -4.55
N GLY A 107 0.99 -49.75 -3.69
CA GLY A 107 1.09 -50.16 -2.29
C GLY A 107 1.31 -49.03 -1.27
N MET A 108 1.18 -47.76 -1.66
CA MET A 108 1.29 -46.64 -0.72
C MET A 108 0.04 -46.55 0.16
N SER A 109 0.22 -46.36 1.47
CA SER A 109 -0.90 -46.19 2.39
C SER A 109 -1.53 -44.79 2.28
N ASP A 110 -2.82 -44.68 2.61
CA ASP A 110 -3.53 -43.40 2.64
C ASP A 110 -2.93 -42.37 3.62
N GLN A 111 -2.20 -42.82 4.63
CA GLN A 111 -1.52 -41.93 5.58
C GLN A 111 -0.26 -41.31 4.97
N GLU A 112 0.55 -42.11 4.27
CA GLU A 112 1.76 -41.64 3.58
C GLU A 112 1.41 -40.65 2.47
N ILE A 113 0.37 -40.97 1.69
CA ILE A 113 -0.19 -40.08 0.67
C ILE A 113 -0.57 -38.72 1.28
N ARG A 114 -1.41 -38.72 2.33
CA ARG A 114 -1.86 -37.48 2.99
C ARG A 114 -0.73 -36.65 3.56
N ARG A 115 0.29 -37.30 4.13
CA ARG A 115 1.43 -36.62 4.75
C ARG A 115 2.28 -35.91 3.69
N SER A 116 2.53 -36.58 2.56
CA SER A 116 3.31 -36.01 1.45
C SER A 116 2.63 -34.76 0.88
N ILE A 117 1.33 -34.84 0.62
CA ILE A 117 0.52 -33.72 0.14
C ILE A 117 0.59 -32.52 1.06
N ARG A 118 0.28 -32.76 2.35
CA ARG A 118 0.15 -31.67 3.31
C ARG A 118 1.47 -30.89 3.40
N SER A 119 2.60 -31.58 3.35
CA SER A 119 3.91 -30.93 3.35
C SER A 119 4.14 -30.10 2.10
N GLN A 120 3.83 -30.64 0.91
CA GLN A 120 3.98 -29.94 -0.36
C GLN A 120 3.09 -28.70 -0.43
N VAL A 121 1.79 -28.86 -0.16
CA VAL A 121 0.82 -27.77 -0.23
C VAL A 121 1.17 -26.67 0.77
N VAL A 122 1.46 -27.00 2.04
CA VAL A 122 1.83 -25.97 3.02
C VAL A 122 3.09 -25.22 2.60
N LEU A 123 4.13 -25.91 2.11
CA LEU A 123 5.37 -25.26 1.66
C LEU A 123 5.11 -24.31 0.49
N VAL A 124 4.40 -24.78 -0.54
CA VAL A 124 4.14 -24.02 -1.77
C VAL A 124 3.28 -22.78 -1.52
N PHE A 125 2.41 -22.81 -0.50
CA PHE A 125 1.58 -21.66 -0.13
C PHE A 125 2.20 -20.75 0.94
N LEU A 126 3.14 -21.23 1.76
CA LEU A 126 3.86 -20.36 2.70
C LEU A 126 4.95 -19.53 2.01
N LEU A 127 5.61 -20.09 0.98
CA LEU A 127 6.68 -19.43 0.25
C LEU A 127 6.26 -18.07 -0.35
N PRO A 128 5.12 -17.93 -1.05
CA PRO A 128 4.64 -16.64 -1.53
C PRO A 128 4.47 -15.59 -0.43
N LEU A 129 3.98 -15.99 0.74
CA LEU A 129 3.82 -15.08 1.88
C LEU A 129 5.17 -14.62 2.43
N ALA A 130 6.17 -15.52 2.50
CA ALA A 130 7.52 -15.17 2.90
C ALA A 130 8.18 -14.22 1.89
N VAL A 131 8.02 -14.48 0.59
CA VAL A 131 8.51 -13.60 -0.49
C VAL A 131 7.84 -12.23 -0.43
N ALA A 132 6.53 -12.16 -0.14
CA ALA A 132 5.84 -10.89 0.06
C ALA A 132 6.44 -10.11 1.24
N GLY A 133 6.73 -10.77 2.37
CA GLY A 133 7.39 -10.14 3.51
C GLY A 133 8.78 -9.60 3.17
N LEU A 134 9.59 -10.40 2.46
CA LEU A 134 10.91 -9.96 1.98
C LEU A 134 10.79 -8.76 1.02
N HIS A 135 9.84 -8.81 0.09
CA HIS A 135 9.57 -7.72 -0.84
C HIS A 135 9.19 -6.43 -0.10
N THR A 136 8.32 -6.52 0.92
CA THR A 136 7.95 -5.38 1.77
C THR A 136 9.15 -4.80 2.51
N LEU A 137 10.04 -5.65 3.06
CA LEU A 137 11.25 -5.19 3.74
C LEU A 137 12.21 -4.46 2.78
N MET A 138 12.37 -4.98 1.56
CA MET A 138 13.21 -4.32 0.55
C MET A 138 12.60 -2.98 0.10
N ALA A 139 11.28 -2.93 -0.08
CA ALA A 139 10.56 -1.74 -0.48
C ALA A 139 10.50 -0.67 0.64
N PHE A 140 10.67 -1.07 1.91
CA PHE A 140 10.54 -0.18 3.07
C PHE A 140 11.37 1.10 2.94
N ASN A 141 12.65 0.98 2.54
CA ASN A 141 13.52 2.14 2.40
C ASN A 141 13.06 3.08 1.27
N ILE A 142 12.66 2.52 0.13
CA ILE A 142 12.19 3.30 -1.03
C ILE A 142 10.93 4.07 -0.66
N VAL A 143 9.95 3.40 -0.06
CA VAL A 143 8.68 4.02 0.35
C VAL A 143 8.91 5.05 1.45
N ARG A 144 9.80 4.79 2.41
CA ARG A 144 10.20 5.78 3.42
C ARG A 144 10.76 7.06 2.78
N TYR A 145 11.59 6.96 1.74
CA TYR A 145 12.08 8.16 1.04
C TYR A 145 10.96 8.90 0.31
N VAL A 146 10.03 8.18 -0.32
CA VAL A 146 8.84 8.81 -0.94
C VAL A 146 8.03 9.55 0.11
N LEU A 147 7.75 8.94 1.26
CA LEU A 147 7.03 9.56 2.37
C LEU A 147 7.76 10.80 2.92
N TYR A 148 9.08 10.75 3.02
CA TYR A 148 9.89 11.89 3.45
C TYR A 148 9.72 13.11 2.53
N ILE A 149 9.71 12.89 1.21
CA ILE A 149 9.47 13.96 0.22
C ILE A 149 8.05 14.51 0.33
N MET A 150 7.09 13.69 0.75
CA MET A 150 5.71 14.08 1.02
C MET A 150 5.50 14.71 2.42
N ALA A 151 6.57 15.11 3.12
CA ALA A 151 6.51 15.64 4.48
C ALA A 151 5.92 14.67 5.53
N LEU A 152 5.86 13.37 5.23
CA LEU A 152 5.51 12.30 6.17
C LEU A 152 6.80 11.69 6.73
N GLN A 153 7.36 12.34 7.75
CA GLN A 153 8.69 12.03 8.26
C GLN A 153 8.71 11.02 9.42
N ASP A 154 7.55 10.68 9.98
CA ASP A 154 7.44 9.74 11.10
C ASP A 154 7.68 8.30 10.62
N THR A 155 8.96 7.90 10.68
CA THR A 155 9.40 6.56 10.29
C THR A 155 8.88 5.49 11.27
N TYR A 156 8.67 5.82 12.54
CA TYR A 156 8.16 4.86 13.53
C TYR A 156 6.70 4.53 13.26
N LEU A 157 5.89 5.55 13.00
CA LEU A 157 4.50 5.38 12.59
C LEU A 157 4.41 4.56 11.29
N TYR A 158 5.25 4.88 10.30
CA TYR A 158 5.31 4.11 9.06
C TYR A 158 5.71 2.64 9.29
N ALA A 159 6.68 2.37 10.18
CA ALA A 159 7.09 1.01 10.53
C ALA A 159 5.94 0.21 11.17
N TRP A 160 5.28 0.77 12.18
CA TRP A 160 4.17 0.10 12.86
C TRP A 160 2.96 -0.13 11.97
N THR A 161 2.63 0.85 11.12
CA THR A 161 1.54 0.69 10.15
C THR A 161 1.89 -0.36 9.09
N SER A 162 3.12 -0.40 8.59
CA SER A 162 3.59 -1.43 7.64
C SER A 162 3.53 -2.84 8.23
N ILE A 163 3.98 -3.02 9.48
CA ILE A 163 3.87 -4.30 10.20
C ILE A 163 2.41 -4.68 10.38
N GLY A 164 1.56 -3.75 10.83
CA GLY A 164 0.13 -3.98 11.01
C GLY A 164 -0.56 -4.40 9.71
N THR A 165 -0.31 -3.69 8.61
CA THR A 165 -0.86 -4.01 7.29
C THR A 165 -0.37 -5.37 6.80
N PHE A 166 0.91 -5.70 6.96
CA PHE A 166 1.43 -7.01 6.59
C PHE A 166 0.78 -8.14 7.41
N LEU A 167 0.59 -7.95 8.72
CA LEU A 167 -0.08 -8.93 9.57
C LEU A 167 -1.54 -9.13 9.17
N VAL A 168 -2.29 -8.06 8.90
CA VAL A 168 -3.67 -8.15 8.41
C VAL A 168 -3.72 -8.89 7.07
N PHE A 169 -2.82 -8.56 6.15
CA PHE A 169 -2.68 -9.27 4.88
C PHE A 169 -2.34 -10.76 5.07
N ALA A 170 -1.39 -11.09 5.94
CA ALA A 170 -0.97 -12.45 6.22
C ALA A 170 -2.11 -13.28 6.82
N VAL A 171 -2.85 -12.72 7.79
CA VAL A 171 -4.03 -13.37 8.37
C VAL A 171 -5.09 -13.60 7.30
N PHE A 172 -5.39 -12.60 6.48
CA PHE A 172 -6.36 -12.73 5.40
C PHE A 172 -5.93 -13.79 4.37
N TYR A 173 -4.66 -13.78 3.96
CA TYR A 173 -4.07 -14.77 3.06
C TYR A 173 -4.22 -16.19 3.62
N LEU A 174 -3.88 -16.40 4.90
CA LEU A 174 -4.00 -17.70 5.56
C LEU A 174 -5.46 -18.15 5.67
N LEU A 175 -6.40 -17.24 5.93
CA LEU A 175 -7.83 -17.56 5.95
C LEU A 175 -8.34 -18.01 4.57
N VAL A 176 -7.95 -17.30 3.51
CA VAL A 176 -8.27 -17.67 2.12
C VAL A 176 -7.68 -19.04 1.80
N TYR A 177 -6.42 -19.27 2.14
CA TYR A 177 -5.76 -20.57 1.99
C TYR A 177 -6.53 -21.68 2.72
N MET A 178 -6.87 -21.49 4.00
CA MET A 178 -7.60 -22.49 4.78
C MET A 178 -8.97 -22.81 4.18
N LYS A 179 -9.70 -21.80 3.69
CA LYS A 179 -11.01 -21.98 3.05
C LYS A 179 -10.88 -22.72 1.72
N THR A 180 -9.93 -22.34 0.90
CA THR A 180 -9.70 -22.96 -0.42
C THR A 180 -9.12 -24.37 -0.32
N ALA A 181 -8.31 -24.67 0.70
CA ALA A 181 -7.81 -26.02 0.97
C ALA A 181 -8.93 -27.02 1.27
N GLN A 182 -10.09 -26.59 1.80
CA GLN A 182 -11.25 -27.47 1.96
C GLN A 182 -11.77 -27.97 0.61
N THR A 183 -11.75 -27.10 -0.42
CA THR A 183 -12.10 -27.47 -1.80
C THR A 183 -11.15 -28.54 -2.32
N TYR A 184 -9.85 -28.37 -2.12
CA TYR A 184 -8.83 -29.37 -2.47
C TYR A 184 -9.13 -30.74 -1.82
N TYR A 185 -9.34 -30.78 -0.49
CA TYR A 185 -9.62 -32.05 0.20
C TYR A 185 -10.91 -32.72 -0.28
N LYS A 186 -11.92 -31.94 -0.65
CA LYS A 186 -13.19 -32.44 -1.19
C LYS A 186 -13.01 -33.08 -2.57
N ILE A 187 -12.17 -32.52 -3.43
CA ILE A 187 -11.87 -33.07 -4.77
C ILE A 187 -11.10 -34.39 -4.64
N VAL A 188 -10.08 -34.41 -3.78
CA VAL A 188 -9.21 -35.58 -3.59
C VAL A 188 -9.93 -36.77 -2.94
N ARG A 189 -11.00 -36.53 -2.18
CA ARG A 189 -11.79 -37.59 -1.50
C ARG A 189 -13.27 -37.55 -1.91
N PRO A 190 -13.67 -38.22 -3.00
CA PRO A 190 -15.08 -38.39 -3.29
C PRO A 190 -15.66 -39.41 -2.30
N GLY A 191 -16.53 -38.97 -1.39
CA GLY A 191 -17.51 -39.86 -0.73
C GLY A 191 -17.19 -40.42 0.66
N VAL A 192 -16.88 -39.58 1.65
CA VAL A 192 -17.20 -39.89 3.06
C VAL A 192 -17.80 -38.65 3.70
N SER A 193 -19.13 -38.58 3.69
CA SER A 193 -19.95 -37.71 4.55
C SER A 193 -20.35 -38.48 5.81
#